data_AF-A0A379VJH5-F1
#
_entry.id   AF-A0A379VJH5-F1
#
_cell.length_a   1.000
_cell.length_b   1.000
_cell.length_c   1.000
_cell.angle_alpha   90.00
_cell.angle_beta   90.00
_cell.angle_gamma   90.00
#
_symmetry.space_group_name_H-M   'P 1'
#
loop_
_entity.id
_entity.type
_entity.pdbx_description
1 polymer ?
#
loop_
_entity_poly.entity_id
_entity_poly.type
_entity_poly.pdbx_seq_one_letter_code
_entity_poly.pdbx_strand_id
1 'polypeptide(L)'
;MDGFVYRVDMRLRPFGDSGPLVLSFAALEDYYQEQGRDWERYAMVKARLMGDNDDAWSRELRAMLRPFVFRRYIDFSVIPVAT
;
A
#
# COMPACT_ATOMS: atom_id res chain seq x y z
N MET A 1 -30.79 20.01 4.58
CA MET A 1 -30.37 19.12 3.49
C MET A 1 -28.97 18.68 3.87
N ASP A 2 -28.86 17.51 4.47
CA ASP A 2 -27.59 17.06 5.04
C ASP A 2 -26.62 16.72 3.91
N GLY A 3 -25.48 17.42 3.88
CA GLY A 3 -24.45 17.26 2.86
C GLY A 3 -23.65 15.96 3.00
N PHE A 4 -22.55 15.87 2.28
CA PHE A 4 -21.59 14.76 2.43
C PHE A 4 -20.66 15.02 3.61
N VAL A 5 -20.22 13.93 4.28
CA VAL A 5 -19.20 14.04 5.33
C VAL A 5 -17.81 14.26 4.69
N TYR A 6 -17.41 13.38 3.77
CA TYR A 6 -16.12 13.48 3.06
C TYR A 6 -16.22 13.01 1.60
N ARG A 7 -15.34 13.56 0.75
CA ARG A 7 -15.02 12.99 -0.56
C ARG A 7 -13.90 11.96 -0.38
N VAL A 8 -14.11 10.75 -0.90
CA VAL A 8 -13.18 9.63 -0.75
C VAL A 8 -12.58 9.30 -2.10
N ASP A 9 -11.27 9.04 -2.11
CA ASP A 9 -10.51 8.66 -3.30
C ASP A 9 -9.83 7.30 -3.08
N MET A 10 -10.18 6.33 -3.92
CA MET A 10 -9.74 4.94 -3.83
C MET A 10 -8.68 4.59 -4.89
N ARG A 11 -8.11 5.57 -5.60
CA ARG A 11 -7.21 5.34 -6.75
C ARG A 11 -5.83 4.81 -6.37
N LEU A 12 -5.43 4.91 -5.11
CA LEU A 12 -4.17 4.37 -4.62
C LEU A 12 -4.20 2.85 -4.32
N ARG A 13 -5.36 2.19 -4.50
CA ARG A 13 -5.46 0.73 -4.34
C ARG A 13 -4.73 -0.01 -5.47
N PRO A 14 -4.32 -1.27 -5.26
CA PRO A 14 -3.80 -2.13 -6.31
C PRO A 14 -4.65 -2.10 -7.59
N PHE A 15 -3.99 -2.03 -8.74
CA PHE A 15 -4.61 -1.90 -10.07
C PHE A 15 -5.42 -0.60 -10.31
N GLY A 16 -5.37 0.36 -9.38
CA GLY A 16 -6.03 1.66 -9.52
C GLY A 16 -7.53 1.53 -9.79
N ASP A 17 -8.06 2.35 -10.71
CA ASP A 17 -9.49 2.38 -11.03
C ASP A 17 -10.05 1.08 -11.63
N SER A 18 -9.20 0.28 -12.27
CA SER A 18 -9.60 -1.00 -12.89
C SER A 18 -9.58 -2.17 -11.90
N GLY A 19 -9.05 -1.95 -10.68
CA GLY A 19 -8.94 -2.97 -9.65
C GLY A 19 -10.21 -3.18 -8.83
N PRO A 20 -10.35 -4.36 -8.19
CA PRO A 20 -11.40 -4.57 -7.20
C PRO A 20 -11.30 -3.53 -6.07
N LEU A 21 -12.42 -3.21 -5.45
CA LEU A 21 -12.45 -2.22 -4.36
C LEU A 21 -11.77 -2.74 -3.08
N VAL A 22 -11.82 -4.04 -2.86
CA VAL A 22 -11.27 -4.74 -1.69
C VAL A 22 -10.48 -5.95 -2.18
N LEU A 23 -9.33 -6.21 -1.56
CA LEU A 23 -8.47 -7.36 -1.86
C LEU A 23 -8.35 -8.26 -0.63
N SER A 24 -8.20 -9.56 -0.87
CA SER A 24 -7.70 -10.48 0.16
C SER A 24 -6.23 -10.20 0.45
N PHE A 25 -5.73 -10.66 1.60
CA PHE A 25 -4.31 -10.51 1.93
C PHE A 25 -3.41 -11.24 0.94
N ALA A 26 -3.78 -12.45 0.51
CA ALA A 26 -3.04 -13.18 -0.53
C ALA A 26 -2.90 -12.38 -1.83
N ALA A 27 -4.01 -11.81 -2.35
CA ALA A 27 -3.95 -11.01 -3.57
C ALA A 27 -3.16 -9.70 -3.39
N LEU A 28 -3.18 -9.12 -2.18
CA LEU A 28 -2.40 -7.93 -1.86
C LEU A 28 -0.90 -8.25 -1.79
N GLU A 29 -0.54 -9.40 -1.22
CA GLU A 29 0.82 -9.92 -1.16
C GLU A 29 1.38 -10.13 -2.56
N ASP A 30 0.67 -10.91 -3.39
CA ASP A 30 1.06 -11.22 -4.77
C ASP A 30 1.29 -9.92 -5.57
N TYR A 31 0.38 -8.96 -5.45
CA TYR A 31 0.50 -7.67 -6.15
C TYR A 31 1.77 -6.90 -5.77
N TYR A 32 2.06 -6.74 -4.47
CA TYR A 32 3.22 -5.96 -4.03
C TYR A 32 4.54 -6.68 -4.23
N GLN A 33 4.54 -8.02 -4.28
CA GLN A 33 5.71 -8.82 -4.62
C GLN A 33 6.04 -8.73 -6.12
N GLU A 34 5.04 -8.87 -7.00
CA GLU A 34 5.27 -9.00 -8.44
C GLU A 34 5.24 -7.67 -9.20
N GLN A 35 4.34 -6.74 -8.81
CA GLN A 35 4.03 -5.54 -9.60
C GLN A 35 4.30 -4.23 -8.86
N GLY A 36 4.70 -4.30 -7.59
CA GLY A 36 4.85 -3.13 -6.72
C GLY A 36 5.97 -2.17 -7.15
N ARG A 37 5.58 -0.94 -7.52
CA ARG A 37 6.44 0.14 -8.02
C ARG A 37 6.97 1.04 -6.91
N ASP A 38 8.05 1.76 -7.18
CA ASP A 38 8.70 2.63 -6.17
C ASP A 38 7.80 3.77 -5.69
N TRP A 39 6.98 4.34 -6.58
CA TRP A 39 5.99 5.34 -6.17
C TRP A 39 4.94 4.78 -5.19
N GLU A 40 4.59 3.50 -5.30
CA GLU A 40 3.67 2.84 -4.36
C GLU A 40 4.33 2.66 -3.00
N ARG A 41 5.65 2.39 -2.96
CA ARG A 41 6.41 2.39 -1.70
C ARG A 41 6.35 3.74 -1.02
N TYR A 42 6.58 4.83 -1.78
CA TYR A 42 6.48 6.19 -1.25
C TYR A 42 5.09 6.51 -0.72
N ALA A 43 4.02 6.11 -1.42
CA ALA A 43 2.65 6.28 -0.93
C ALA A 43 2.41 5.49 0.36
N MET A 44 2.88 4.24 0.43
CA MET A 44 2.67 3.35 1.55
C MET A 44 3.44 3.75 2.83
N VAL A 45 4.47 4.60 2.74
CA VAL A 45 5.09 5.21 3.93
C VAL A 45 4.07 5.99 4.77
N LYS A 46 3.01 6.53 4.16
CA LYS A 46 1.95 7.27 4.84
C LYS A 46 0.74 6.39 5.21
N ALA A 47 0.71 5.14 4.79
CA ALA A 47 -0.40 4.24 5.07
C ALA A 47 -0.49 3.95 6.58
N ARG A 48 -1.71 4.01 7.10
CA ARG A 48 -2.02 3.71 8.51
C ARG A 48 -3.40 3.06 8.61
N LEU A 49 -3.48 2.01 9.42
CA LEU A 49 -4.76 1.40 9.80
C LEU A 49 -5.58 2.36 10.66
N MET A 50 -6.84 2.53 10.30
CA MET A 50 -7.81 3.33 11.04
C MET A 50 -8.51 2.46 12.09
N GLY A 51 -8.77 3.04 13.28
CA GLY A 51 -9.38 2.32 14.39
C GLY A 51 -8.38 1.59 15.28
N ASP A 52 -8.88 0.60 16.04
CA ASP A 52 -8.04 -0.31 16.83
C ASP A 52 -7.21 -1.20 15.90
N ASN A 53 -5.95 -1.43 16.26
CA ASN A 53 -4.96 -2.04 15.38
C ASN A 53 -4.02 -3.03 16.07
N ASP A 54 -4.47 -3.60 17.19
CA ASP A 54 -3.77 -4.64 17.95
C ASP A 54 -4.33 -6.06 17.71
N ASP A 55 -5.21 -6.22 16.73
CA ASP A 55 -5.78 -7.52 16.37
C ASP A 55 -4.83 -8.37 15.49
N ALA A 56 -5.23 -9.62 15.22
CA ALA A 56 -4.45 -10.53 14.39
C ALA A 56 -4.27 -10.01 12.95
N TRP A 57 -5.34 -9.47 12.36
CA TRP A 57 -5.37 -8.99 10.98
C TRP A 57 -4.47 -7.76 10.77
N SER A 58 -4.48 -6.82 11.72
CA SER A 58 -3.61 -5.64 11.68
C SER A 58 -2.14 -6.02 11.75
N ARG A 59 -1.80 -7.03 12.55
CA ARG A 59 -0.42 -7.53 12.67
C ARG A 59 0.04 -8.22 11.39
N GLU A 60 -0.81 -9.06 10.81
CA GLU A 60 -0.54 -9.75 9.54
C GLU A 60 -0.33 -8.74 8.39
N LEU A 61 -1.24 -7.77 8.22
CA LEU A 61 -1.11 -6.73 7.21
C LEU A 61 0.19 -5.93 7.35
N ARG A 62 0.56 -5.55 8.59
CA ARG A 62 1.82 -4.83 8.84
C ARG A 62 3.03 -5.68 8.52
N ALA A 63 3.01 -6.97 8.87
CA ALA A 63 4.11 -7.89 8.60
C ALA A 63 4.34 -8.05 7.09
N MET A 64 3.27 -8.17 6.32
CA MET A 64 3.30 -8.27 4.85
C MET A 64 3.80 -6.98 4.18
N LEU A 65 3.30 -5.81 4.60
CA LEU A 65 3.65 -4.53 3.94
C LEU A 65 5.03 -4.00 4.31
N ARG A 66 5.54 -4.32 5.50
CA ARG A 66 6.83 -3.83 6.00
C ARG A 66 8.01 -4.11 5.04
N PRO A 67 8.23 -5.33 4.51
CA PRO A 67 9.32 -5.59 3.57
C PRO A 67 9.13 -4.90 2.22
N PHE A 68 7.88 -4.68 1.78
CA PHE A 68 7.59 -3.94 0.56
C PHE A 68 8.00 -2.47 0.68
N VAL A 69 7.64 -1.81 1.79
CA VAL A 69 7.90 -0.39 2.04
C VAL A 69 9.35 -0.13 2.43
N PHE A 70 9.91 -0.95 3.33
CA PHE A 70 11.25 -0.76 3.87
C PHE A 70 12.18 -1.90 3.43
N ARG A 71 12.76 -1.74 2.24
CA ARG A 71 13.72 -2.70 1.70
C ARG A 71 14.92 -2.83 2.65
N ARG A 72 15.34 -4.08 2.88
CA ARG A 72 16.49 -4.40 3.74
C ARG A 72 17.84 -4.06 3.07
N TYR A 73 17.86 -4.03 1.73
CA TYR A 73 19.03 -3.68 0.92
C TYR A 73 18.63 -2.63 -0.11
N ILE A 74 19.48 -1.61 -0.25
CA ILE A 74 19.33 -0.55 -1.25
C ILE A 74 20.57 -0.60 -2.14
N ASP A 75 20.37 -0.81 -3.42
CA ASP A 75 21.42 -0.73 -4.43
C ASP A 75 21.29 0.56 -5.26
N PHE A 76 22.30 0.86 -6.09
CA PHE A 76 22.35 2.10 -6.88
C PHE A 76 21.22 2.23 -7.91
N SER A 77 20.54 1.15 -8.31
CA SER A 77 19.40 1.21 -9.23
C SER A 77 18.15 1.86 -8.61
N VAL A 78 18.11 1.96 -7.28
CA VAL A 78 17.00 2.58 -6.53
C VAL A 78 17.12 4.10 -6.48
N ILE A 79 18.31 4.65 -6.74
CA ILE A 79 18.54 6.09 -6.82
C ILE A 79 18.37 6.50 -8.29
N PRO A 80 17.33 7.25 -8.66
CA PRO A 80 17.22 7.75 -10.02
C PRO A 80 18.43 8.66 -10.27
N VAL A 81 19.31 8.26 -11.20
CA VAL A 81 20.28 9.21 -11.76
C VAL A 81 19.45 10.18 -12.57
N ALA A 82 19.29 11.40 -12.06
CA ALA A 82 18.74 12.50 -12.84
C ALA A 82 19.63 12.69 -14.07
N THR A 83 19.12 12.25 -15.22
CA THR A 83 19.69 12.52 -16.54
C THR A 83 18.94 13.69 -17.14
#